data_AF-A0A494WZL2-F1
#
_entry.id   AF-A0A494WZL2-F1
#
_cell.length_a   1.000
_cell.length_b   1.000
_cell.length_c   1.000
_cell.angle_alpha   90.00
_cell.angle_beta   90.00
_cell.angle_gamma   90.00
#
_symmetry.space_group_name_H-M   'P 1'
#
loop_
_entity.id
_entity.type
_entity.pdbx_description
1 polymer ?
#
loop_
_entity_poly.entity_id
_entity_poly.type
_entity_poly.pdbx_seq_one_letter_code
_entity_poly.pdbx_strand_id
1 'polypeptide(L)'
;MTQKRQFSPQLKLDIVTAIRTGKIGRREAQRRYLLSANLLHCWLAKYDNGEWTGARATARTVRFYERKIWALERKILALTEENRRLREDLELATLGGPTERR
;
A
#
# COMPACT_ATOMS: atom_id res chain seq x y z
N MET A 1 11.01 -17.24 -28.22
CA MET A 1 10.52 -16.43 -27.09
C MET A 1 9.00 -16.53 -27.03
N THR A 2 8.43 -17.21 -26.04
CA THR A 2 6.98 -17.43 -25.97
C THR A 2 6.30 -16.18 -25.42
N GLN A 3 5.63 -15.42 -26.29
CA GLN A 3 4.90 -14.21 -25.90
C GLN A 3 3.76 -14.61 -24.96
N LYS A 4 3.87 -14.25 -23.68
CA LYS A 4 2.81 -14.49 -22.70
C LYS A 4 1.61 -13.64 -23.10
N ARG A 5 0.53 -14.27 -23.57
CA ARG A 5 -0.78 -13.63 -23.73
C ARG A 5 -1.15 -12.95 -22.40
N GLN A 6 -1.14 -11.62 -22.40
CA GLN A 6 -1.47 -10.85 -21.20
C GLN A 6 -2.99 -10.72 -21.10
N PHE A 7 -3.59 -11.51 -20.21
CA PHE A 7 -4.99 -11.32 -19.86
C PHE A 7 -5.12 -10.09 -18.96
N SER A 8 -6.10 -9.23 -19.26
CA SER A 8 -6.38 -8.05 -18.44
C SER A 8 -6.79 -8.47 -17.01
N PRO A 9 -6.48 -7.67 -15.98
CA PRO A 9 -6.85 -7.99 -14.60
C PRO A 9 -8.36 -8.17 -14.38
N GLN A 10 -9.19 -7.41 -15.10
CA GLN A 10 -10.66 -7.49 -15.05
C GLN A 10 -11.18 -8.82 -15.62
N LEU A 11 -10.72 -9.18 -16.83
CA LEU A 11 -11.13 -10.44 -17.47
C LEU A 11 -10.76 -11.65 -16.62
N LYS A 12 -9.58 -11.63 -16.01
CA LYS A 12 -9.16 -12.64 -15.05
C LYS A 12 -10.19 -12.77 -13.91
N LEU A 13 -10.64 -11.64 -13.35
CA LEU A 13 -11.49 -11.60 -12.15
C LEU A 13 -12.88 -12.14 -12.48
N ASP A 14 -13.40 -11.73 -13.64
CA ASP A 14 -14.71 -12.15 -14.13
C ASP A 14 -14.75 -13.67 -14.34
N ILE A 15 -13.70 -14.24 -14.96
CA ILE A 15 -13.63 -15.69 -15.21
C ILE A 15 -13.61 -16.47 -13.89
N VAL A 16 -12.77 -16.07 -12.93
CA VAL A 16 -12.67 -16.79 -11.66
C VAL A 16 -13.95 -16.65 -10.83
N THR A 17 -14.54 -15.46 -10.82
CA THR A 17 -15.82 -15.21 -10.14
C THR A 17 -16.95 -16.00 -10.78
N ALA A 18 -17.02 -16.06 -12.11
CA ALA A 18 -18.03 -16.85 -12.83
C ALA A 18 -17.89 -18.36 -12.55
N ILE A 19 -16.67 -18.88 -12.41
CA ILE A 19 -16.43 -20.28 -12.02
C ILE A 19 -16.86 -20.52 -10.58
N ARG A 20 -16.50 -19.64 -9.65
CA ARG A 20 -16.81 -19.79 -8.22
C ARG A 20 -18.29 -19.62 -7.90
N THR A 21 -18.98 -18.78 -8.67
CA THR A 21 -20.44 -18.62 -8.59
C THR A 21 -21.22 -19.70 -9.36
N GLY A 22 -20.52 -20.62 -10.04
CA GLY A 22 -21.14 -21.71 -10.79
C GLY A 22 -21.76 -21.31 -12.13
N LYS A 23 -21.59 -20.05 -12.57
CA LYS A 23 -22.10 -19.56 -13.86
C LYS A 23 -21.44 -20.24 -15.06
N ILE A 24 -20.17 -20.64 -14.94
CA ILE A 24 -19.43 -21.38 -15.97
C ILE A 24 -18.63 -22.53 -15.35
N GLY A 25 -18.55 -23.66 -16.05
CA GLY A 25 -17.70 -24.78 -15.62
C GLY A 25 -16.20 -24.53 -15.89
N ARG A 26 -15.31 -25.16 -15.12
CA ARG A 26 -13.84 -25.06 -15.35
C ARG A 26 -13.44 -25.48 -16.77
N ARG A 27 -13.98 -26.61 -17.25
CA ARG A 27 -13.74 -27.13 -18.62
C ARG A 27 -14.31 -26.22 -19.70
N GLU A 28 -15.41 -25.53 -19.40
CA GLU A 28 -16.02 -24.56 -20.29
C GLU A 28 -15.16 -23.30 -20.39
N ALA A 29 -14.69 -22.77 -19.25
CA ALA A 29 -13.78 -21.63 -19.21
C ALA A 29 -12.46 -21.90 -19.95
N GLN A 30 -11.91 -23.11 -19.82
CA GLN A 30 -10.70 -23.52 -20.56
C GLN A 30 -10.90 -23.45 -22.08
N ARG A 31 -12.03 -23.96 -22.58
CA ARG A 31 -12.35 -23.95 -24.02
C ARG A 31 -12.66 -22.54 -24.52
N ARG A 32 -13.51 -21.80 -23.78
CA ARG A 32 -13.99 -20.47 -24.18
C ARG A 32 -12.89 -19.41 -24.19
N TYR A 33 -11.95 -19.49 -23.24
CA TYR A 33 -10.89 -18.50 -23.09
C TYR A 33 -9.49 -19.03 -23.45
N LEU A 34 -9.40 -20.25 -24.01
CA LEU A 34 -8.14 -20.92 -24.38
C LEU A 34 -7.12 -20.94 -23.24
N LEU A 35 -7.60 -21.24 -22.02
CA LEU A 35 -6.78 -21.28 -20.81
C LEU A 35 -6.26 -22.68 -20.55
N SER A 36 -5.00 -22.78 -20.14
CA SER A 36 -4.47 -24.06 -19.65
C SER A 36 -5.05 -24.39 -18.26
N ALA A 37 -5.16 -25.69 -17.96
CA ALA A 37 -5.62 -26.17 -16.66
C ALA A 37 -4.78 -25.61 -15.52
N ASN A 38 -3.46 -25.59 -15.68
CA ASN A 38 -2.53 -25.09 -14.68
C ASN A 38 -2.70 -23.59 -14.45
N LEU A 39 -2.92 -22.81 -15.50
CA LEU A 39 -3.15 -21.37 -15.37
C LEU A 39 -4.45 -21.09 -14.61
N LEU A 40 -5.52 -21.79 -14.95
CA LEU A 40 -6.81 -21.66 -14.29
C LEU A 40 -6.76 -22.11 -12.83
N HIS A 41 -6.01 -23.17 -12.53
CA HIS A 41 -5.78 -23.66 -11.18
C HIS A 41 -5.05 -22.60 -10.32
N CYS A 42 -3.94 -22.05 -10.82
CA CYS A 42 -3.21 -20.98 -10.15
C CYS A 42 -4.08 -19.74 -9.90
N TRP A 43 -4.94 -19.41 -10.86
CA TRP A 43 -5.89 -18.31 -10.76
C TRP A 43 -6.91 -18.52 -9.64
N LEU A 44 -7.55 -19.69 -9.62
CA LEU A 44 -8.50 -20.08 -8.58
C LEU A 44 -7.85 -20.10 -7.19
N ALA A 45 -6.66 -20.70 -7.06
CA ALA A 45 -5.95 -20.79 -5.78
C ALA A 45 -5.61 -19.40 -5.23
N LYS A 46 -5.11 -18.49 -6.08
CA LYS A 46 -4.85 -17.11 -5.67
C LYS A 46 -6.12 -16.36 -5.26
N TYR A 47 -7.25 -16.64 -5.90
CA TYR A 47 -8.53 -15.99 -5.61
C TYR A 47 -9.06 -16.45 -4.26
N ASP A 48 -9.01 -17.76 -4.00
CA ASP A 48 -9.42 -18.34 -2.72
C ASP A 48 -8.54 -17.82 -1.56
N ASN A 49 -7.25 -17.57 -1.82
CA ASN A 49 -6.31 -16.99 -0.85
C ASN A 49 -6.46 -15.47 -0.64
N GLY A 50 -7.38 -14.82 -1.36
CA GLY A 50 -7.59 -13.37 -1.30
C GLY A 50 -6.43 -12.53 -1.87
N GLU A 51 -5.60 -13.13 -2.73
CA GLU A 51 -4.43 -12.48 -3.34
C GLU A 51 -4.76 -11.71 -4.63
N TRP A 52 -6.02 -11.78 -5.08
CA TRP A 52 -6.48 -11.18 -6.33
C TRP A 52 -6.91 -9.73 -6.20
N THR A 53 -7.45 -9.34 -5.05
CA THR A 53 -7.98 -7.99 -4.82
C THR A 53 -6.88 -6.96 -4.57
N GLY A 54 -5.61 -7.36 -4.61
CA GLY A 54 -4.52 -6.53 -4.12
C GLY A 54 -4.64 -6.24 -2.61
N ALA A 55 -5.75 -6.58 -1.94
CA ALA A 55 -6.09 -6.15 -0.59
C ALA A 55 -5.02 -6.55 0.44
N ARG A 56 -4.37 -7.70 0.27
CA ARG A 56 -3.24 -8.11 1.12
C ARG A 56 -1.97 -7.30 0.85
N ALA A 57 -1.69 -6.94 -0.40
CA ALA A 57 -0.61 -6.04 -0.77
C ALA A 57 -0.91 -4.61 -0.30
N THR A 58 -2.13 -4.13 -0.53
CA THR A 58 -2.67 -2.84 -0.06
C THR A 58 -2.61 -2.74 1.46
N ALA A 59 -3.03 -3.76 2.21
CA ALA A 59 -2.98 -3.75 3.67
C ALA A 59 -1.54 -3.71 4.23
N ARG A 60 -0.60 -4.41 3.59
CA ARG A 60 0.83 -4.32 3.95
C ARG A 60 1.40 -2.94 3.66
N THR A 61 1.05 -2.37 2.51
CA THR A 61 1.44 -1.03 2.11
C THR A 61 0.83 0.03 3.03
N VAL A 62 -0.44 -0.10 3.40
CA VAL A 62 -1.14 0.78 4.35
C VAL A 62 -0.47 0.73 5.72
N ARG A 63 -0.21 -0.45 6.29
CA ARG A 63 0.53 -0.58 7.57
C ARG A 63 1.94 -0.01 7.53
N PHE A 64 2.61 -0.08 6.38
CA PHE A 64 3.91 0.55 6.20
C PHE A 64 3.79 2.07 6.27
N TYR A 65 2.83 2.65 5.56
CA TYR A 65 2.61 4.09 5.57
C TYR A 65 2.07 4.60 6.92
N GLU A 66 1.20 3.87 7.61
CA GLU A 66 0.75 4.20 8.97
C GLU A 66 1.93 4.32 9.95
N ARG A 67 2.88 3.38 9.90
CA ARG A 67 4.10 3.45 10.72
C ARG A 67 4.98 4.64 10.35
N LYS A 68 5.08 4.95 9.05
CA LYS A 68 5.86 6.10 8.57
C LYS A 68 5.22 7.42 9.03
N ILE A 69 3.90 7.52 8.93
CA ILE A 69 3.13 8.68 9.40
C ILE A 69 3.35 8.88 10.88
N TRP A 70 3.18 7.85 11.70
CA TRP A 70 3.40 7.94 13.15
C TRP A 70 4.83 8.40 13.51
N ALA A 71 5.85 7.85 12.83
CA ALA A 71 7.24 8.25 13.05
C ALA A 71 7.49 9.72 12.68
N LEU A 72 6.87 10.19 11.59
CA LEU A 72 6.96 11.58 11.14
C LEU A 72 6.22 12.53 12.09
N GLU A 73 5.02 12.17 12.53
CA GLU A 73 4.23 12.95 13.51
C GLU A 73 5.01 13.14 14.81
N ARG A 74 5.65 12.09 15.33
CA ARG A 74 6.51 12.20 16.52
C ARG A 74 7.70 13.13 16.29
N LYS A 75 8.30 13.08 15.10
CA LYS A 75 9.44 13.93 14.76
C LYS A 75 9.02 15.40 14.63
N ILE A 76 7.85 15.67 14.07
CA ILE A 76 7.28 17.01 14.00
C ILE A 76 7.09 17.56 15.41
N LEU A 77 6.45 16.81 16.32
CA LEU A 77 6.26 17.26 17.71
C LEU A 77 7.57 17.59 18.41
N ALA A 78 8.60 16.75 18.25
CA ALA A 78 9.91 16.99 18.84
C ALA A 78 10.58 18.26 18.28
N LEU A 79 10.54 18.44 16.96
CA LEU A 79 11.11 19.62 16.31
C LEU A 79 10.34 20.90 16.63
N THR A 80 9.03 20.83 16.81
CA THR A 80 8.22 21.98 17.23
C THR A 80 8.61 22.45 18.62
N GLU A 81 8.80 21.53 19.56
CA GLU A 81 9.24 21.85 20.92
C GLU A 81 10.68 22.40 20.94
N GLU A 82 11.58 21.81 20.15
CA GLU A 82 12.95 22.31 20.01
C GLU A 82 12.97 23.74 19.44
N ASN A 83 12.18 24.01 18.39
CA ASN A 83 12.06 25.36 17.84
C ASN A 83 11.47 26.35 18.85
N ARG A 84 10.50 25.93 19.67
CA ARG A 84 9.94 26.77 20.73
C ARG A 84 11.03 27.18 21.71
N ARG A 85 11.83 26.22 22.20
CA ARG A 85 12.94 26.48 23.13
C ARG A 85 13.99 27.40 22.53
N LEU A 86 14.43 27.12 21.30
CA LEU A 86 15.43 27.94 20.63
C LEU A 86 14.97 29.39 20.43
N ARG A 87 13.66 29.61 20.21
CA ARG A 87 13.09 30.95 20.13
C ARG A 87 13.08 31.65 21.48
N GLU A 88 12.71 30.96 22.55
CA GLU A 88 12.76 31.50 23.92
C GLU A 88 14.19 31.85 24.34
N ASP A 89 15.15 30.98 24.05
CA ASP A 89 16.57 31.22 24.32
C ASP A 89 17.09 32.43 23.53
N LEU A 90 16.66 32.59 22.27
CA LEU A 90 17.00 33.74 21.44
C LEU A 90 16.40 35.04 22.01
N GLU A 91 15.14 35.03 22.40
CA GLU A 91 14.46 36.17 23.01
C GLU A 91 15.15 36.60 24.31
N LEU A 92 15.51 35.64 25.18
CA LEU A 92 16.27 35.89 26.40
C LEU A 92 17.68 36.44 26.14
N ALA A 93 18.37 35.94 25.12
CA ALA A 93 19.67 36.46 24.71
C ALA A 93 19.58 37.89 24.16
N THR A 94 18.51 38.23 23.44
CA THR A 94 18.28 39.59 22.92
C THR A 94 17.84 40.59 23.99
N LEU A 95 17.17 40.14 25.07
CA LEU A 95 16.85 40.97 26.24
C LEU A 95 18.04 41.09 27.22
N GLY A 96 19.06 40.25 27.07
CA GLY A 96 20.18 40.07 28.00
C GLY A 96 21.52 40.75 27.63
N GLY A 97 21.61 41.61 26.61
CA GLY A 97 22.88 42.31 26.32
C GLY A 97 22.74 43.67 25.61
N PRO A 98 23.58 44.69 25.91
CA PRO A 98 24.38 44.94 27.11
C PRO A 98 23.76 46.09 27.94
N THR A 99 23.45 45.82 29.22
CA THR A 99 23.53 46.86 30.25
C THR A 99 25.01 47.10 30.53
N GLU A 100 25.68 47.77 29.59
CA GLU A 100 27.01 48.32 29.82
C GLU A 100 26.87 49.52 30.76
N ARG A 101 27.29 49.27 31.99
CA ARG A 101 27.62 50.25 33.01
C ARG A 101 28.44 51.39 32.39
N ARG A 102 27.93 52.62 32.47
CA ARG A 102 28.73 53.82 32.72
C ARG A 102 27.86 54.98 33.18
#